data_AF-A0A101X302-F1
#
_entry.id   AF-A0A101X302-F1
#
_cell.length_a   1.000
_cell.length_b   1.000
_cell.length_c   1.000
_cell.angle_alpha   90.00
_cell.angle_beta   90.00
_cell.angle_gamma   90.00
#
_symmetry.space_group_name_H-M   'P 1'
#
loop_
_entity.id
_entity.type
_entity.pdbx_description
1 polymer ?
#
loop_
_entity_poly.entity_id
_entity_poly.type
_entity_poly.pdbx_seq_one_letter_code
_entity_poly.pdbx_strand_id
1 'polypeptide(L)'
;MNASLNQLIESVNKLTKSIEDLREEVRKLWEENHRIWEEIRELRKNHEDLARTVRGISRDLGGLSRTVGKLVEQNIRHYLPGWVRERYDITVDRIRRLRLDSEAEFDGFVETEDKVLLIEIKTTLRSRDIRDLARKVDRYRERAPGGKLIIPIVAYSMEGKA
;
A
#
# COMPACT_ATOMS: atom_id res chain seq x y z
N MET A 1 -25.95 32.63 77.47
CA MET A 1 -26.04 33.33 76.16
C MET A 1 -24.67 33.68 75.57
N ASN A 2 -23.78 34.37 76.30
CA ASN A 2 -22.50 34.83 75.74
C ASN A 2 -21.53 33.71 75.30
N ALA A 3 -21.45 32.59 76.03
CA ALA A 3 -20.57 31.48 75.67
C ALA A 3 -20.95 30.80 74.33
N SER A 4 -22.25 30.56 74.12
CA SER A 4 -22.76 29.95 72.88
C SER A 4 -22.61 30.88 71.66
N LEU A 5 -22.74 32.19 71.86
CA LEU A 5 -22.50 33.17 70.80
C LEU A 5 -21.01 33.21 70.38
N ASN A 6 -20.10 33.17 71.35
CA ASN A 6 -18.66 33.13 71.07
C ASN A 6 -18.25 31.85 70.31
N GLN A 7 -18.80 30.69 70.70
CA GLN A 7 -18.57 29.43 69.98
C GLN A 7 -19.09 29.45 68.54
N LEU A 8 -20.23 30.11 68.31
CA LEU A 8 -20.77 30.29 66.96
C LEU A 8 -19.87 31.19 66.12
N ILE A 9 -19.37 32.31 66.68
CA ILE A 9 -18.44 33.22 66.00
C ILE A 9 -17.15 32.50 65.60
N GLU A 10 -16.56 31.71 66.50
CA GLU A 10 -15.37 30.92 66.20
C GLU A 10 -15.61 29.89 65.09
N SER A 11 -16.78 29.23 65.10
CA SER A 11 -17.15 28.25 64.08
C SER A 11 -17.35 28.92 62.72
N VAL A 12 -18.00 30.07 62.68
CA VAL A 12 -18.17 30.88 61.46
C VAL A 12 -16.81 31.33 60.92
N ASN A 13 -15.92 31.82 61.78
CA ASN A 13 -14.57 32.24 61.34
C ASN A 13 -13.75 31.09 60.75
N LYS A 14 -13.84 29.90 61.35
CA LYS A 14 -13.20 28.68 60.82
C LYS A 14 -13.77 28.31 59.45
N LEU A 15 -15.10 28.34 59.31
CA LEU A 15 -15.77 28.07 58.03
C LEU A 15 -15.39 29.08 56.95
N THR A 16 -15.34 30.38 57.29
CA THR A 16 -14.90 31.43 56.35
C THR A 16 -13.50 31.14 55.83
N LYS A 17 -12.55 30.81 56.72
CA LYS A 17 -11.19 30.47 56.33
C LYS A 17 -11.15 29.23 55.44
N SER A 18 -11.87 28.16 55.79
CA SER A 18 -11.95 26.96 54.95
C SER A 18 -12.56 27.24 53.57
N ILE A 19 -13.52 28.15 53.47
CA ILE A 19 -14.09 28.57 52.18
C ILE A 19 -13.06 29.35 51.35
N GLU A 20 -12.24 30.20 51.97
CA GLU A 20 -11.16 30.92 51.29
C GLU A 20 -10.08 29.96 50.76
N ASP A 21 -9.65 28.99 51.59
CA ASP A 21 -8.68 27.96 51.20
C ASP A 21 -9.21 27.13 50.02
N LEU A 22 -10.47 26.67 50.09
CA LEU A 22 -11.13 25.94 49.00
C LEU A 22 -11.24 26.76 47.71
N ARG A 23 -11.50 28.06 47.80
CA ARG A 23 -11.53 28.95 46.62
C ARG A 23 -10.17 29.06 45.96
N GLU A 24 -9.10 29.06 46.73
CA GLU A 24 -7.73 29.07 46.20
C GLU A 24 -7.39 27.74 45.51
N GLU A 25 -7.72 26.61 46.13
CA GLU A 25 -7.52 25.28 45.53
C GLU A 25 -8.31 25.13 44.21
N VAL A 26 -9.57 25.55 44.19
CA VAL A 26 -10.39 25.55 42.97
C VAL A 26 -9.77 26.41 41.87
N ARG A 27 -9.17 27.56 42.21
CA ARG A 27 -8.48 28.41 41.23
C ARG A 27 -7.25 27.70 40.64
N LYS A 28 -6.44 27.06 41.48
CA LYS A 28 -5.27 26.28 41.02
C LYS A 28 -5.68 25.13 40.10
N LEU A 29 -6.76 24.41 40.45
CA LEU A 29 -7.31 23.35 39.60
C LEU A 29 -7.81 23.88 38.25
N TRP A 30 -8.37 25.09 38.19
CA TRP A 30 -8.77 25.73 36.93
C TRP A 30 -7.56 26.06 36.05
N GLU A 31 -6.49 26.56 36.64
CA GLU A 31 -5.24 26.87 35.92
C GLU A 31 -4.57 25.59 35.39
N GLU A 32 -4.50 24.53 36.19
CA GLU A 32 -3.97 23.24 35.76
C GLU A 32 -4.83 22.61 34.65
N ASN A 33 -6.15 22.63 34.79
CA ASN A 33 -7.05 22.15 33.74
C ASN A 33 -6.87 22.94 32.44
N HIS A 34 -6.68 24.26 32.52
CA HIS A 34 -6.43 25.08 31.34
C HIS A 34 -5.15 24.65 30.63
N ARG A 35 -4.05 24.46 31.37
CA ARG A 35 -2.78 23.99 30.80
C ARG A 35 -2.91 22.61 30.16
N ILE A 36 -3.62 21.68 30.80
CA ILE A 36 -3.90 20.35 30.23
C ILE A 36 -4.66 20.47 28.90
N TRP A 37 -5.64 21.37 28.81
CA TRP A 37 -6.38 21.58 27.56
C TRP A 37 -5.50 22.14 26.44
N GLU A 38 -4.55 23.01 26.76
CA GLU A 38 -3.57 23.51 25.80
C GLU A 38 -2.66 22.38 25.30
N GLU A 39 -2.10 21.57 26.21
CA GLU A 39 -1.26 20.41 25.87
C GLU A 39 -2.02 19.39 24.99
N ILE A 40 -3.28 19.09 25.33
CA ILE A 40 -4.14 18.21 24.52
C ILE A 40 -4.33 18.77 23.10
N ARG A 41 -4.49 20.09 22.97
CA ARG A 41 -4.68 20.74 21.66
C ARG A 41 -3.42 20.64 20.80
N GLU A 42 -2.25 20.86 21.41
CA GLU A 42 -0.96 20.72 20.73
C GLU A 42 -0.71 19.27 20.31
N LEU A 43 -0.98 18.30 21.20
CA LEU A 43 -0.86 16.88 20.89
C LEU A 43 -1.77 16.47 19.73
N ARG A 44 -3.01 16.96 19.67
CA ARG A 44 -3.93 16.71 18.55
C ARG A 44 -3.37 17.24 17.24
N LYS A 45 -2.85 18.47 17.23
CA LYS A 45 -2.23 19.07 16.04
C LYS A 45 -1.02 18.26 15.58
N ASN A 46 -0.12 17.90 16.49
CA ASN A 46 1.06 17.10 16.16
C ASN A 46 0.68 15.72 15.62
N HIS A 47 -0.37 15.10 16.17
CA HIS A 47 -0.89 13.83 15.69
C HIS A 47 -1.47 13.93 14.27
N GLU A 48 -2.22 14.99 13.96
CA GLU A 48 -2.74 15.26 12.62
C GLU A 48 -1.61 15.48 11.60
N ASP A 49 -0.56 16.19 11.99
CA ASP A 49 0.62 16.44 11.16
C ASP A 49 1.36 15.12 10.86
N LEU A 50 1.56 14.29 11.88
CA LEU A 50 2.16 12.96 11.71
C LEU A 50 1.30 12.09 10.79
N ALA A 51 -0.02 12.08 10.96
CA ALA A 51 -0.93 11.32 10.10
C ALA A 51 -0.90 11.81 8.64
N ARG A 52 -0.66 13.11 8.40
CA ARG A 52 -0.45 13.65 7.04
C ARG A 52 0.88 13.16 6.46
N THR A 53 1.96 13.20 7.24
CA THR A 53 3.29 12.72 6.81
C THR A 53 3.28 11.24 6.47
N VAL A 54 2.68 10.39 7.31
CA VAL A 54 2.57 8.93 7.06
C VAL A 54 1.78 8.64 5.78
N ARG A 55 0.69 9.37 5.54
CA ARG A 55 -0.07 9.26 4.27
C ARG A 55 0.77 9.70 3.06
N GLY A 56 1.63 10.70 3.23
CA GLY A 56 2.61 11.12 2.21
C GLY A 56 3.57 9.99 1.84
N ILE A 57 4.27 9.47 2.84
CA ILE A 57 5.24 8.38 2.68
C ILE A 57 4.60 7.15 2.03
N SER A 58 3.38 6.79 2.44
CA SER A 58 2.65 5.66 1.86
C SER A 58 2.37 5.83 0.37
N ARG A 59 2.03 7.05 -0.07
CA ARG A 59 1.83 7.38 -1.48
C ARG A 59 3.12 7.30 -2.28
N ASP A 60 4.20 7.85 -1.73
CA ASP A 60 5.51 7.88 -2.38
C ASP A 60 6.08 6.46 -2.52
N LEU A 61 5.97 5.63 -1.48
CA LEU A 61 6.34 4.21 -1.52
C LEU A 61 5.53 3.44 -2.57
N GLY A 62 4.23 3.72 -2.67
CA GLY A 62 3.38 3.16 -3.74
C GLY A 62 3.85 3.58 -5.14
N GLY A 63 4.32 4.83 -5.28
CA GLY A 63 4.96 5.33 -6.51
C GLY A 63 6.24 4.58 -6.85
N LEU A 64 7.14 4.42 -5.89
CA LEU A 64 8.39 3.68 -6.05
C LEU A 64 8.16 2.22 -6.41
N SER A 65 7.23 1.55 -5.73
CA SER A 65 6.87 0.15 -6.01
C SER A 65 6.41 -0.04 -7.47
N ARG A 66 5.59 0.90 -8.00
CA ARG A 66 5.20 0.88 -9.42
C ARG A 66 6.38 1.09 -10.36
N THR A 67 7.29 2.01 -10.04
CA THR A 67 8.49 2.25 -10.85
C THR A 67 9.40 1.02 -10.88
N VAL A 68 9.65 0.41 -9.72
CA VAL A 68 10.43 -0.83 -9.62
C VAL A 68 9.79 -1.96 -10.42
N GLY A 69 8.46 -2.14 -10.32
CA GLY A 69 7.74 -3.13 -11.12
C GLY A 69 7.96 -2.95 -12.62
N LYS A 70 7.86 -1.72 -13.13
CA LYS A 70 8.15 -1.41 -14.55
C LYS A 70 9.59 -1.69 -14.95
N LEU A 71 10.56 -1.38 -14.08
CA LEU A 71 11.97 -1.67 -14.35
C LEU A 71 12.24 -3.19 -14.45
N VAL A 72 11.62 -3.98 -13.56
CA VAL A 72 11.71 -5.45 -13.62
C VAL A 72 11.08 -5.98 -14.91
N GLU A 73 9.90 -5.50 -15.29
CA GLU A 73 9.27 -5.88 -16.56
C GLU A 73 10.13 -5.52 -17.78
N GLN A 74 10.73 -4.33 -17.79
CA GLN A 74 11.65 -3.91 -18.86
C GLN A 74 12.90 -4.80 -18.92
N ASN A 75 13.45 -5.16 -17.77
CA ASN A 75 14.60 -6.06 -17.69
C ASN A 75 14.26 -7.46 -18.26
N ILE A 76 13.11 -8.03 -17.89
CA ILE A 76 12.63 -9.29 -18.46
C ILE A 76 12.47 -9.17 -19.98
N ARG A 77 11.80 -8.10 -20.46
CA ARG A 77 11.62 -7.85 -21.90
C ARG A 77 12.93 -7.76 -22.67
N HIS A 78 13.99 -7.23 -22.06
CA HIS A 78 15.30 -7.11 -22.68
C HIS A 78 15.93 -8.48 -22.95
N TYR A 79 15.83 -9.43 -22.02
CA TYR A 79 16.45 -10.76 -22.14
C TYR A 79 15.61 -11.78 -22.92
N LEU A 80 14.30 -11.58 -23.01
CA LEU A 80 13.38 -12.52 -23.64
C LEU A 80 13.76 -12.94 -25.08
N PRO A 81 14.16 -12.03 -26.01
CA PRO A 81 14.55 -12.44 -27.36
C PRO A 81 15.72 -13.44 -27.39
N GLY A 82 16.74 -13.23 -26.54
CA GLY A 82 17.88 -14.13 -26.40
C GLY A 82 17.43 -15.50 -25.90
N TRP A 83 16.63 -15.52 -24.84
CA TRP A 83 16.09 -16.76 -24.28
C TRP A 83 15.19 -17.53 -25.26
N VAL A 84 14.35 -16.83 -26.05
CA VAL A 84 13.51 -17.46 -27.09
C VAL A 84 14.38 -18.10 -28.17
N ARG A 85 15.45 -17.42 -28.60
CA ARG A 85 16.42 -17.97 -29.57
C ARG A 85 17.07 -19.23 -29.02
N GLU A 86 17.63 -19.17 -27.81
CA GLU A 86 18.31 -20.31 -27.18
C GLU A 86 17.39 -21.51 -26.95
N ARG A 87 16.13 -21.27 -26.56
CA ARG A 87 15.21 -22.34 -26.16
C ARG A 87 14.46 -22.98 -27.33
N TYR A 88 14.14 -22.19 -28.36
CA TYR A 88 13.25 -22.63 -29.44
C TYR A 88 13.86 -22.48 -30.83
N ASP A 89 15.09 -21.99 -30.95
CA ASP A 89 15.77 -21.67 -32.21
C ASP A 89 14.99 -20.65 -33.07
N ILE A 90 14.31 -19.71 -32.41
CA ILE A 90 13.52 -18.66 -33.05
C ILE A 90 14.25 -17.32 -32.92
N THR A 91 14.71 -16.77 -34.03
CA THR A 91 15.33 -15.44 -34.04
C THR A 91 14.28 -14.35 -34.21
N VAL A 92 14.18 -13.47 -33.23
CA VAL A 92 13.32 -12.28 -33.23
C VAL A 92 14.11 -11.07 -32.76
N ASP A 93 13.92 -9.93 -33.43
CA ASP A 93 14.53 -8.65 -32.99
C ASP A 93 13.87 -8.12 -31.72
N ARG A 94 12.56 -8.36 -31.56
CA ARG A 94 11.79 -7.94 -30.40
C ARG A 94 10.56 -8.83 -30.19
N ILE A 95 10.20 -9.00 -28.93
CA ILE A 95 8.92 -9.62 -28.54
C ILE A 95 7.80 -8.58 -28.70
N ARG A 96 6.78 -8.91 -29.50
CA ARG A 96 5.62 -8.02 -29.75
C ARG A 96 4.54 -8.28 -28.71
N ARG A 97 3.70 -7.29 -28.40
CA ARG A 97 2.46 -7.55 -27.64
C ARG A 97 1.38 -8.06 -28.59
N LEU A 98 0.49 -8.90 -28.08
CA LEU A 98 -0.71 -9.33 -28.78
C LEU A 98 -1.94 -8.96 -27.96
N ARG A 99 -2.85 -8.21 -28.57
CA ARG A 99 -4.17 -7.93 -28.00
C ARG A 99 -5.22 -8.60 -28.88
N LEU A 100 -5.94 -9.58 -28.33
CA LEU A 100 -7.00 -10.28 -29.02
C LEU A 100 -8.33 -9.53 -28.92
N ASP A 101 -8.67 -9.13 -27.69
CA ASP A 101 -9.90 -8.40 -27.38
C ASP A 101 -9.71 -7.54 -26.12
N SER A 102 -10.81 -7.11 -25.49
CA SER A 102 -10.78 -6.33 -24.25
C SER A 102 -10.30 -7.11 -23.04
N GLU A 103 -10.33 -8.45 -23.08
CA GLU A 103 -10.06 -9.30 -21.94
C GLU A 103 -8.79 -10.17 -22.11
N ALA A 104 -8.32 -10.40 -23.34
CA ALA A 104 -7.09 -11.15 -23.63
C ALA A 104 -6.03 -10.28 -24.31
N GLU A 105 -5.04 -9.87 -23.52
CA GLU A 105 -3.77 -9.30 -23.96
C GLU A 105 -2.63 -10.14 -23.41
N PHE A 106 -1.61 -10.38 -24.25
CA PHE A 106 -0.35 -11.02 -23.90
C PHE A 106 0.78 -10.00 -23.98
N ASP A 107 1.62 -10.00 -22.95
CA ASP A 107 2.82 -9.16 -22.88
C ASP A 107 3.83 -9.47 -23.97
N GLY A 108 3.85 -10.71 -24.45
CA GLY A 108 4.71 -11.14 -25.53
C GLY A 108 4.07 -12.16 -26.47
N PHE A 109 4.45 -12.05 -27.73
CA PHE A 109 3.94 -12.84 -28.84
C PHE A 109 5.05 -13.06 -29.86
N VAL A 110 5.22 -14.33 -30.24
CA VAL A 110 6.09 -14.76 -31.33
C VAL A 110 5.34 -15.82 -32.13
N GLU A 111 5.33 -15.71 -33.44
CA GLU A 111 4.67 -16.65 -34.33
C GLU A 111 5.63 -17.06 -35.45
N THR A 112 5.75 -18.35 -35.67
CA THR A 112 6.44 -18.98 -36.80
C THR A 112 5.43 -19.73 -37.65
N GLU A 113 5.91 -20.47 -38.65
CA GLU A 113 5.06 -21.34 -39.46
C GLU A 113 4.39 -22.44 -38.62
N ASP A 114 5.09 -22.97 -37.62
CA ASP A 114 4.71 -24.16 -36.86
C ASP A 114 4.44 -23.90 -35.36
N LYS A 115 4.83 -22.74 -34.81
CA LYS A 115 4.73 -22.43 -33.38
C LYS A 115 4.13 -21.05 -33.13
N VAL A 116 3.46 -20.93 -31.99
CA VAL A 116 3.04 -19.65 -31.41
C VAL A 116 3.45 -19.63 -29.95
N LEU A 117 4.24 -18.63 -29.54
CA LEU A 117 4.59 -18.40 -28.15
C LEU A 117 3.71 -17.27 -27.61
N LEU A 118 3.01 -17.54 -26.52
CA LEU A 118 2.13 -16.59 -25.81
C LEU A 118 2.72 -16.33 -24.43
N ILE A 119 3.20 -15.11 -24.21
CA ILE A 119 4.06 -14.77 -23.08
C ILE A 119 3.35 -13.76 -22.17
N GLU A 120 3.29 -14.08 -20.88
CA GLU A 120 2.91 -13.16 -19.80
C GLU A 120 4.15 -12.79 -18.98
N ILE A 121 4.31 -11.51 -18.69
CA ILE A 121 5.42 -11.02 -17.85
C ILE A 121 4.86 -10.65 -16.49
N LYS A 122 5.48 -11.15 -15.42
CA LYS A 122 5.08 -10.85 -14.05
C LYS A 122 6.30 -10.52 -13.21
N THR A 123 6.21 -9.49 -12.34
CA THR A 123 7.24 -9.26 -11.32
C THR A 123 7.31 -10.42 -10.32
N THR A 124 6.17 -11.01 -9.98
CA THR A 124 6.05 -12.13 -9.05
C THR A 124 5.04 -13.14 -9.58
N LEU A 125 5.33 -14.44 -9.47
CA LEU A 125 4.42 -15.49 -9.93
C LEU A 125 3.45 -15.93 -8.84
N ARG A 126 2.15 -15.96 -9.16
CA ARG A 126 1.09 -16.51 -8.29
C ARG A 126 0.24 -17.54 -9.04
N SER A 127 -0.39 -18.46 -8.32
CA SER A 127 -1.26 -19.49 -8.92
C SER A 127 -2.43 -18.91 -9.74
N ARG A 128 -2.91 -17.70 -9.39
CA ARG A 128 -3.94 -17.01 -10.17
C ARG A 128 -3.45 -16.58 -11.56
N ASP A 129 -2.17 -16.26 -11.70
CA ASP A 129 -1.59 -15.78 -12.96
C ASP A 129 -1.48 -16.94 -13.95
N ILE A 130 -1.18 -18.16 -13.46
CA ILE A 130 -1.23 -19.39 -14.26
C ILE A 130 -2.65 -19.65 -14.78
N ARG A 131 -3.67 -19.52 -13.93
CA ARG A 131 -5.07 -19.70 -14.34
C ARG A 131 -5.53 -18.64 -15.34
N ASP A 132 -5.08 -17.41 -15.16
CA ASP A 132 -5.37 -16.31 -16.09
C ASP A 132 -4.74 -16.58 -17.47
N LEU A 133 -3.46 -16.98 -17.51
CA LEU A 133 -2.79 -17.35 -18.74
C LEU A 133 -3.51 -18.51 -19.45
N ALA A 134 -3.90 -19.56 -18.71
CA ALA A 134 -4.64 -20.68 -19.29
C ALA A 134 -5.94 -20.22 -19.99
N ARG A 135 -6.73 -19.36 -19.34
CA ARG A 135 -7.96 -18.79 -19.94
C ARG A 135 -7.66 -17.95 -21.18
N LYS A 136 -6.61 -17.12 -21.15
CA LYS A 136 -6.20 -16.32 -22.31
C LYS A 136 -5.77 -17.21 -23.49
N VAL A 137 -5.06 -18.30 -23.21
CA VAL A 137 -4.64 -19.28 -24.22
C VAL A 137 -5.83 -19.98 -24.85
N ASP A 138 -6.83 -20.36 -24.06
CA ASP A 138 -8.07 -20.96 -24.59
C ASP A 138 -8.81 -19.97 -25.51
N ARG A 139 -8.89 -18.69 -25.14
CA ARG A 139 -9.42 -17.65 -26.04
C ARG A 139 -8.61 -17.41 -27.30
N TYR A 140 -7.29 -17.55 -27.24
CA TYR A 140 -6.44 -17.52 -28.43
C TYR A 140 -6.79 -18.69 -29.36
N ARG A 141 -6.90 -19.91 -28.81
CA ARG A 141 -7.22 -21.14 -29.57
C ARG A 141 -8.53 -21.04 -30.33
N GLU A 142 -9.56 -20.43 -29.76
CA GLU A 142 -10.87 -20.24 -30.41
C GLU A 142 -10.78 -19.45 -31.73
N ARG A 143 -9.75 -18.62 -31.89
CA ARG A 143 -9.59 -17.69 -33.02
C ARG A 143 -8.39 -18.03 -33.89
N ALA A 144 -7.50 -18.91 -33.43
CA ALA A 144 -6.24 -19.20 -34.08
C ALA A 144 -6.43 -20.18 -35.25
N PRO A 145 -5.69 -20.01 -36.36
CA PRO A 145 -5.63 -21.02 -37.40
C PRO A 145 -5.05 -22.33 -36.81
N GLY A 146 -5.72 -23.45 -37.11
CA GLY A 146 -5.29 -24.76 -36.65
C GLY A 146 -3.91 -25.16 -37.17
N GLY A 147 -3.23 -26.06 -36.45
CA GLY A 147 -1.98 -26.69 -36.90
C GLY A 147 -0.68 -26.15 -36.30
N LYS A 148 -0.71 -25.02 -35.57
CA LYS A 148 0.47 -24.51 -34.86
C LYS A 148 0.53 -25.02 -33.42
N LEU A 149 1.73 -25.33 -32.95
CA LEU A 149 2.00 -25.64 -31.54
C LEU A 149 1.97 -24.34 -30.71
N ILE A 150 0.99 -24.24 -29.82
CA ILE A 150 0.85 -23.09 -28.91
C ILE A 150 1.64 -23.37 -27.62
N ILE A 151 2.57 -22.48 -27.30
CA ILE A 151 3.47 -22.56 -26.15
C ILE A 151 3.19 -21.37 -25.22
N PRO A 152 2.44 -21.59 -24.13
CA PRO A 152 2.22 -20.57 -23.12
C PRO A 152 3.45 -20.43 -22.21
N ILE A 153 3.86 -19.20 -21.92
CA ILE A 153 5.06 -18.88 -21.15
C ILE A 153 4.71 -17.83 -20.10
N VAL A 154 5.12 -18.04 -18.86
CA VAL A 154 5.16 -16.98 -17.85
C VAL A 154 6.62 -16.65 -17.56
N ALA A 155 7.02 -15.44 -17.92
CA ALA A 155 8.33 -14.91 -17.61
C ALA A 155 8.23 -14.06 -16.33
N TYR A 156 9.00 -14.43 -15.31
CA TYR A 156 8.96 -13.72 -14.04
C TYR A 156 10.34 -13.61 -13.41
N SER A 157 10.50 -12.62 -12.54
CA SER A 157 11.69 -12.51 -11.70
C SER A 157 11.51 -13.43 -10.50
N MET A 158 12.48 -14.32 -10.28
CA MET A 158 12.59 -15.02 -9.00
C MET A 158 13.11 -14.00 -7.99
N GLU A 159 12.35 -13.74 -6.92
CA GLU A 159 12.93 -13.06 -5.77
C GLU A 159 14.15 -13.86 -5.34
N GLY A 160 15.33 -13.22 -5.35
CA GLY A 160 16.49 -13.77 -4.71
C GLY A 160 16.13 -13.98 -3.24
N LYS A 161 15.89 -15.22 -2.84
CA LYS A 161 15.97 -15.57 -1.43
C LYS A 161 17.44 -15.35 -1.05
N ALA A 162 17.72 -14.16 -0.51
CA ALA A 162 18.91 -13.90 0.28
C ALA A 162 18.80 -14.69 1.60
#